data_AF-A0A7W9AHW7-F1
#
_entry.id   AF-A0A7W9AHW7-F1
#
_cell.length_a   1.000
_cell.length_b   1.000
_cell.length_c   1.000
_cell.angle_alpha   90.00
_cell.angle_beta   90.00
_cell.angle_gamma   90.00
#
_symmetry.space_group_name_H-M   'P 1'
#
loop_
_entity.id
_entity.type
_entity.pdbx_description
1 polymer ?
#
loop_
_entity_poly.entity_id
_entity_poly.type
_entity_poly.pdbx_seq_one_letter_code
_entity_poly.pdbx_strand_id
1 'polypeptide(L)'
;MRPARALRIHCPVDAATLQALLDGDMNVMRADPLLAGMLRIIEDDNPLGDFTLYQGVVEITPGWECFTPLPEARPAKGTADAPAISPTVILTTYIAAGAPEPQLADALDRIMALHPWEVPVIELVEMHLLVRTPA
;
A
#
# COMPACT_ATOMS: atom_id res chain seq x y z
N MET A 1 5.59 24.55 -3.84
CA MET A 1 5.25 23.13 -4.09
C MET A 1 6.56 22.35 -4.22
N ARG A 2 6.60 21.08 -3.84
CA ARG A 2 7.78 20.22 -3.99
C ARG A 2 7.43 18.96 -4.81
N PRO A 3 8.31 18.48 -5.71
CA PRO A 3 8.11 17.20 -6.39
C PRO A 3 8.15 16.04 -5.39
N ALA A 4 7.32 15.03 -5.63
CA ALA A 4 7.22 13.83 -4.82
C ALA A 4 6.61 12.69 -5.64
N ARG A 5 6.71 11.46 -5.13
CA ARG A 5 6.05 10.28 -5.68
C ARG A 5 5.03 9.73 -4.68
N ALA A 6 3.88 9.27 -5.16
CA ALA A 6 2.90 8.54 -4.36
C ALA A 6 3.12 7.05 -4.64
N LEU A 7 3.29 6.25 -3.61
CA LEU A 7 3.31 4.80 -3.70
C LEU A 7 1.95 4.28 -3.23
N ARG A 8 1.21 3.59 -4.09
CA ARG A 8 -0.10 3.01 -3.77
C ARG A 8 -0.01 1.50 -3.84
N ILE A 9 -0.36 0.83 -2.76
CA ILE A 9 -0.24 -0.62 -2.58
C ILE A 9 -1.63 -1.17 -2.36
N HIS A 10 -2.12 -2.02 -3.26
CA HIS A 10 -3.44 -2.64 -3.16
C HIS A 10 -3.33 -4.01 -2.46
N CYS A 11 -3.64 -4.02 -1.17
CA CYS A 11 -3.49 -5.21 -0.33
C CYS A 11 -4.81 -6.00 -0.27
N PRO A 12 -4.86 -7.26 -0.76
CA PRO A 12 -6.06 -8.08 -0.63
C PRO A 12 -6.28 -8.43 0.85
N VAL A 13 -7.51 -8.31 1.32
CA VAL A 13 -7.89 -8.61 2.70
C VAL A 13 -9.10 -9.52 2.74
N ASP A 14 -9.39 -10.12 3.88
CA ASP A 14 -10.64 -10.86 4.06
C ASP A 14 -11.83 -9.91 4.23
N ALA A 15 -13.02 -10.38 3.87
CA ALA A 15 -14.24 -9.58 3.95
C ALA A 15 -14.52 -9.09 5.38
N ALA A 16 -14.16 -9.88 6.40
CA ALA A 16 -14.27 -9.49 7.80
C ALA A 16 -13.34 -8.33 8.16
N THR A 17 -12.10 -8.32 7.65
CA THR A 17 -11.15 -7.21 7.83
C THR A 17 -11.70 -5.93 7.18
N LEU A 18 -12.18 -6.01 5.94
CA LEU A 18 -12.78 -4.86 5.26
C LEU A 18 -13.99 -4.32 6.02
N GLN A 19 -14.89 -5.20 6.47
CA GLN A 19 -16.09 -4.81 7.21
C GLN A 19 -15.73 -4.09 8.52
N ALA A 20 -14.78 -4.63 9.29
CA ALA A 20 -14.32 -4.00 10.53
C ALA A 20 -13.76 -2.58 10.29
N LEU A 21 -13.02 -2.36 9.19
CA LEU A 21 -12.54 -1.04 8.81
C LEU A 21 -13.69 -0.08 8.46
N LEU A 22 -14.69 -0.55 7.72
CA LEU A 22 -15.87 0.24 7.38
C LEU A 22 -16.70 0.60 8.63
N ASP A 23 -16.68 -0.26 9.64
CA ASP A 23 -17.30 -0.01 10.95
C ASP A 23 -16.43 0.88 11.86
N GLY A 24 -15.24 1.28 11.40
CA GLY A 24 -14.33 2.19 12.11
C GLY A 24 -13.37 1.52 13.09
N ASP A 25 -13.29 0.18 13.12
CA ASP A 25 -12.31 -0.54 13.94
C ASP A 25 -10.94 -0.58 13.25
N MET A 26 -10.11 0.40 13.56
CA MET A 26 -8.76 0.51 13.00
C MET A 26 -7.78 -0.51 13.60
N ASN A 27 -8.11 -1.19 14.71
CA ASN A 27 -7.20 -2.17 15.30
C ASN A 27 -7.01 -3.39 14.39
N VAL A 28 -7.98 -3.67 13.53
CA VAL A 28 -7.90 -4.76 12.56
C VAL A 28 -6.72 -4.62 11.60
N MET A 29 -6.25 -3.38 11.33
CA MET A 29 -5.04 -3.12 10.53
C MET A 29 -3.78 -3.74 11.14
N ARG A 30 -3.71 -3.83 12.47
CA ARG A 30 -2.58 -4.41 13.20
C ARG A 30 -2.78 -5.91 13.48
N ALA A 31 -4.01 -6.39 13.42
CA ALA A 31 -4.34 -7.80 13.60
C ALA A 31 -4.18 -8.61 12.29
N ASP A 32 -4.46 -8.00 11.14
CA ASP A 32 -4.24 -8.61 9.82
C ASP A 32 -2.74 -8.67 9.51
N PRO A 33 -2.15 -9.87 9.29
CA PRO A 33 -0.69 -10.00 9.12
C PRO A 33 -0.12 -9.27 7.90
N LEU A 34 -0.88 -9.18 6.80
CA LEU A 34 -0.43 -8.49 5.60
C LEU A 34 -0.39 -6.99 5.86
N LEU A 35 -1.49 -6.43 6.36
CA LEU A 35 -1.58 -4.99 6.64
C LEU A 35 -0.58 -4.57 7.72
N ALA A 36 -0.46 -5.36 8.80
CA ALA A 36 0.49 -5.10 9.86
C ALA A 36 1.94 -5.13 9.35
N GLY A 37 2.26 -6.09 8.47
CA GLY A 37 3.57 -6.19 7.84
C GLY A 37 3.88 -5.00 6.92
N MET A 38 2.91 -4.58 6.10
CA MET A 38 3.05 -3.43 5.21
C MET A 38 3.23 -2.13 6.00
N LEU A 39 2.38 -1.90 7.01
CA LEU A 39 2.50 -0.73 7.87
C LEU A 39 3.85 -0.70 8.59
N ARG A 40 4.35 -1.83 9.07
CA ARG A 40 5.68 -1.89 9.68
C ARG A 40 6.79 -1.51 8.70
N ILE A 41 6.72 -1.94 7.43
CA ILE A 41 7.70 -1.52 6.42
C ILE A 41 7.62 0.00 6.20
N ILE A 42 6.41 0.58 6.13
CA ILE A 42 6.24 2.02 5.95
C ILE A 42 6.74 2.81 7.17
N GLU A 43 6.56 2.26 8.38
CA GLU A 43 6.90 2.90 9.66
C GLU A 43 8.37 2.71 10.08
N ASP A 44 9.11 1.82 9.42
CA ASP A 44 10.54 1.59 9.68
C ASP A 44 11.41 2.80 9.27
N ASP A 45 12.70 2.76 9.63
CA ASP A 45 13.69 3.79 9.26
C ASP A 45 14.04 3.73 7.76
N ASN A 46 13.19 4.35 6.93
CA ASN A 46 13.37 4.47 5.48
C ASN A 46 12.60 5.70 4.92
N PRO A 47 12.71 6.00 3.61
CA PRO A 47 12.15 7.22 3.03
C PRO A 47 10.62 7.23 2.83
N LEU A 48 9.90 6.13 3.13
CA LEU A 48 8.45 6.04 2.93
C LEU A 48 7.72 6.91 3.97
N GLY A 49 6.85 7.78 3.48
CA GLY A 49 6.03 8.63 4.35
C GLY A 49 6.82 9.68 5.11
N ASP A 50 8.03 10.03 4.66
CA ASP A 50 8.85 11.07 5.28
C ASP A 50 8.42 12.48 4.84
N PHE A 51 7.84 13.21 5.80
CA PHE A 51 7.46 14.62 5.71
C PHE A 51 8.28 15.50 6.66
N THR A 52 9.48 15.06 7.04
CA THR A 52 10.43 15.73 7.95
C THR A 52 9.97 15.80 9.40
N LEU A 53 8.80 16.39 9.65
CA LEU A 53 8.18 16.45 10.99
C LEU A 53 7.29 15.24 11.29
N TYR A 54 6.96 14.46 10.26
CA TYR A 54 6.14 13.26 10.35
C TYR A 54 6.84 12.16 9.56
N GLN A 55 6.87 10.96 10.13
CA GLN A 55 7.42 9.76 9.52
C GLN A 55 6.31 8.71 9.40
N GLY A 56 6.47 7.76 8.47
CA GLY A 56 5.51 6.68 8.27
C GLY A 56 4.12 7.16 7.85
N VAL A 57 4.00 8.35 7.23
CA VAL A 57 2.70 8.87 6.78
C VAL A 57 2.10 7.94 5.73
N VAL A 58 0.90 7.46 6.00
CA VAL A 58 0.13 6.58 5.12
C VAL A 58 -1.36 6.93 5.18
N GLU A 59 -1.99 6.99 4.02
CA GLU A 59 -3.44 7.01 3.86
C GLU A 59 -3.96 5.59 3.65
N ILE A 60 -5.09 5.26 4.27
CA ILE A 60 -5.72 3.94 4.23
C ILE A 60 -7.10 4.08 3.60
N THR A 61 -7.32 3.37 2.49
CA THR A 61 -8.60 3.42 1.76
C THR A 61 -9.17 2.01 1.55
N PRO A 62 -10.31 1.65 2.15
CA PRO A 62 -10.99 0.38 1.90
C PRO A 62 -11.64 0.36 0.50
N GLY A 63 -11.66 -0.79 -0.17
CA GLY A 63 -12.25 -0.94 -1.49
C GLY A 63 -12.42 -2.39 -1.98
N TRP A 64 -12.71 -2.53 -3.27
CA TRP A 64 -12.86 -3.81 -3.96
C TRP A 64 -12.09 -3.80 -5.27
N GLU A 65 -11.40 -4.90 -5.56
CA GLU A 65 -10.77 -5.16 -6.84
C GLU A 65 -11.57 -6.20 -7.63
N CYS A 66 -11.86 -5.92 -8.89
CA CYS A 66 -12.59 -6.80 -9.79
C CYS A 66 -11.66 -7.31 -10.88
N PHE A 67 -11.61 -8.62 -11.08
CA PHE A 67 -10.71 -9.23 -12.08
C PHE A 67 -11.24 -10.59 -12.54
N THR A 68 -10.61 -11.17 -13.55
CA THR A 68 -10.83 -12.55 -13.99
C THR A 68 -9.46 -13.16 -14.22
N PRO A 69 -9.01 -14.10 -13.36
CA PRO A 69 -7.72 -14.75 -13.54
C PRO A 69 -7.71 -15.56 -14.83
N LEU A 70 -6.60 -15.47 -15.58
CA LEU A 70 -6.35 -16.34 -16.73
C LEU A 70 -5.92 -17.75 -16.28
N PRO A 71 -6.00 -18.79 -17.13
CA PRO A 71 -5.67 -20.17 -16.76
C PRO A 71 -4.28 -20.38 -16.15
N GLU A 72 -3.30 -19.58 -16.56
CA GLU A 72 -1.92 -19.62 -16.10
C GLU A 72 -1.68 -18.86 -14.79
N ALA A 73 -2.64 -18.03 -14.36
CA ALA A 73 -2.52 -17.21 -13.16
C ALA A 73 -2.55 -18.07 -11.90
N ARG A 74 -1.78 -17.66 -10.90
CA ARG A 74 -1.76 -18.20 -9.53
C ARG A 74 -2.19 -17.13 -8.55
N PRO A 75 -3.46 -16.69 -8.64
CA PRO A 75 -3.94 -15.59 -7.83
C PRO A 75 -3.98 -15.98 -6.35
N ALA A 76 -3.75 -15.01 -5.46
CA ALA A 76 -3.99 -15.20 -4.03
C ALA A 76 -5.49 -15.43 -3.73
N LYS A 77 -6.38 -14.87 -4.56
CA LYS A 77 -7.84 -15.01 -4.46
C LYS A 77 -8.49 -15.17 -5.85
N GLY A 78 -9.57 -15.94 -5.91
CA GLY A 78 -10.32 -16.17 -7.15
C GLY A 78 -9.98 -17.48 -7.85
N THR A 79 -10.69 -17.76 -8.94
CA THR A 79 -10.59 -19.02 -9.71
C THR A 79 -10.35 -18.68 -11.17
N ALA A 80 -9.50 -19.45 -11.85
CA ALA A 80 -9.25 -19.31 -13.28
C ALA A 80 -10.56 -19.28 -14.09
N ASP A 81 -10.61 -18.37 -15.07
CA ASP A 81 -11.73 -18.14 -15.99
C ASP A 81 -13.06 -17.72 -15.33
N ALA A 82 -13.05 -17.38 -14.04
CA ALA A 82 -14.22 -16.92 -13.30
C ALA A 82 -14.04 -15.46 -12.83
N PRO A 83 -15.02 -14.57 -13.05
CA PRO A 83 -15.01 -13.24 -12.46
C PRO A 83 -14.94 -13.31 -10.93
N ALA A 84 -14.04 -12.52 -10.36
CA ALA A 84 -13.82 -12.42 -8.94
C ALA A 84 -13.89 -10.96 -8.48
N ILE A 85 -14.38 -10.78 -7.25
CA ILE A 85 -14.34 -9.51 -6.53
C ILE A 85 -13.60 -9.78 -5.22
N SER A 86 -12.49 -9.08 -4.99
CA SER A 86 -11.68 -9.20 -3.79
C SER A 86 -11.82 -7.95 -2.92
N PRO A 87 -12.17 -8.08 -1.63
CA PRO A 87 -11.95 -7.01 -0.67
C PRO A 87 -10.47 -6.60 -0.64
N THR A 88 -10.21 -5.30 -0.64
CA THR A 88 -8.85 -4.74 -0.68
C THR A 88 -8.75 -3.51 0.21
N VAL A 89 -7.58 -3.31 0.79
CA VAL A 89 -7.18 -2.07 1.47
C VAL A 89 -6.03 -1.45 0.70
N ILE A 90 -6.20 -0.20 0.30
CA ILE A 90 -5.21 0.56 -0.45
C ILE A 90 -4.40 1.40 0.54
N LEU A 91 -3.10 1.15 0.59
CA LEU A 91 -2.15 1.93 1.37
C LEU A 91 -1.47 2.93 0.44
N THR A 92 -1.64 4.23 0.69
CA THR A 92 -0.97 5.29 -0.07
C THR A 92 0.06 5.99 0.82
N THR A 93 1.33 5.91 0.45
CA THR A 93 2.41 6.64 1.11
C THR A 93 3.17 7.52 0.12
N TYR A 94 4.10 8.32 0.60
CA TYR A 94 4.71 9.41 -0.13
C TYR A 94 6.22 9.34 -0.06
N ILE A 95 6.89 9.61 -1.17
CA ILE A 95 8.35 9.57 -1.29
C ILE A 95 8.83 10.95 -1.77
N ALA A 96 9.73 11.58 -1.02
CA ALA A 96 10.36 12.82 -1.45
C ALA A 96 11.22 12.61 -2.71
N ALA A 97 11.31 13.60 -3.59
CA ALA A 97 12.11 13.51 -4.82
C ALA A 97 13.60 13.23 -4.56
N GLY A 98 14.14 13.64 -3.40
CA GLY A 98 15.53 13.41 -2.99
C GLY A 98 15.72 12.20 -2.07
N ALA A 99 14.75 11.30 -1.99
CA ALA A 99 14.84 10.10 -1.15
C ALA A 99 16.10 9.26 -1.50
N PRO A 100 16.86 8.77 -0.51
CA PRO A 100 18.01 7.89 -0.76
C PRO A 100 17.60 6.62 -1.50
N GLU A 101 18.04 6.49 -2.75
CA GLU A 101 17.63 5.39 -3.64
C GLU A 101 17.94 3.99 -3.07
N PRO A 102 19.08 3.71 -2.40
CA PRO A 102 19.33 2.39 -1.82
C PRO A 102 18.35 1.99 -0.73
N GLN A 103 17.94 2.94 0.13
CA GLN A 103 16.99 2.68 1.21
C GLN A 103 15.57 2.53 0.67
N LEU A 104 15.23 3.32 -0.35
CA LEU A 104 13.95 3.20 -1.04
C LEU A 104 13.83 1.84 -1.75
N ALA A 105 14.86 1.43 -2.48
CA ALA A 105 14.87 0.14 -3.18
C ALA A 105 14.68 -1.03 -2.21
N ASP A 106 15.39 -1.04 -1.06
CA ASP A 106 15.21 -2.06 -0.03
C ASP A 106 13.77 -2.09 0.51
N ALA A 107 13.18 -0.93 0.80
CA ALA A 107 11.79 -0.86 1.27
C ALA A 107 10.79 -1.38 0.22
N LEU A 108 11.00 -1.05 -1.06
CA LEU A 108 10.17 -1.54 -2.16
C LEU A 108 10.31 -3.06 -2.36
N ASP A 109 11.54 -3.59 -2.30
CA ASP A 109 11.79 -5.04 -2.38
C ASP A 109 11.09 -5.80 -1.24
N ARG A 110 11.11 -5.23 -0.02
CA ARG A 110 10.40 -5.80 1.13
C ARG A 110 8.88 -5.77 0.96
N ILE A 111 8.32 -4.70 0.38
CA ILE A 111 6.88 -4.62 0.05
C ILE A 111 6.54 -5.69 -0.99
N MET A 112 7.31 -5.78 -2.07
CA MET A 112 7.12 -6.77 -3.13
C MET A 112 7.19 -8.20 -2.59
N ALA A 113 8.16 -8.49 -1.73
CA ALA A 113 8.34 -9.82 -1.14
C ALA A 113 7.23 -10.20 -0.14
N LEU A 114 6.64 -9.22 0.55
CA LEU A 114 5.54 -9.44 1.48
C LEU A 114 4.19 -9.61 0.76
N HIS A 115 4.04 -9.02 -0.42
CA HIS A 115 2.77 -8.99 -1.11
C HIS A 115 2.35 -10.39 -1.62
N PRO A 116 1.09 -10.81 -1.39
CA PRO A 116 0.68 -12.20 -1.67
C PRO A 116 0.39 -12.46 -3.16
N TRP A 117 0.09 -11.41 -3.92
CA TRP A 117 -0.16 -11.51 -5.36
C TRP A 117 1.14 -11.76 -6.13
N GLU A 118 1.12 -12.72 -7.06
CA GLU A 118 2.24 -12.97 -7.99
C GLU A 118 2.56 -11.76 -8.88
N VAL A 119 1.54 -10.97 -9.21
CA VAL A 119 1.65 -9.69 -9.93
C VAL A 119 0.93 -8.64 -9.07
N PRO A 120 1.64 -7.96 -8.18
CA PRO A 120 1.04 -7.00 -7.27
C PRO A 120 0.63 -5.72 -8.00
N VAL A 121 -0.57 -5.21 -7.71
CA VAL A 121 -0.97 -3.86 -8.15
C VAL A 121 -0.33 -2.86 -7.21
N ILE A 122 0.85 -2.37 -7.58
CA ILE A 122 1.59 -1.33 -6.87
C ILE A 122 1.88 -0.20 -7.85
N GLU A 123 1.37 0.98 -7.57
CA GLU A 123 1.49 2.16 -8.43
C GLU A 123 2.53 3.12 -7.85
N LEU A 124 3.38 3.67 -8.72
CA LEU A 124 4.25 4.80 -8.39
C LEU A 124 3.84 5.99 -9.27
N VAL A 125 3.35 7.06 -8.64
CA VAL A 125 2.75 8.21 -9.32
C VAL A 125 3.54 9.47 -9.02
N GLU A 126 4.02 10.15 -10.06
CA GLU A 126 4.66 11.46 -9.92
C GLU A 126 3.63 12.56 -9.58
N MET A 127 3.96 13.42 -8.61
CA MET A 127 3.08 14.51 -8.19
C MET A 127 3.85 15.67 -7.56
N HIS A 128 3.11 16.71 -7.16
CA HIS A 128 3.64 17.84 -6.39
C HIS A 128 2.88 18.01 -5.08
N LEU A 129 3.61 18.05 -3.97
CA LEU A 129 3.05 18.36 -2.66
C LEU A 129 3.03 19.88 -2.45
N LEU A 130 1.89 20.39 -1.97
CA LEU A 130 1.81 21.75 -1.47
C LEU A 130 2.61 21.83 -0.16
N VAL A 131 3.44 22.86 -0.04
CA VAL A 131 4.24 23.11 1.17
C VAL A 131 3.92 24.51 1.66
N ARG A 132 3.88 24.69 2.98
CA ARG A 132 3.79 26.03 3.57
C ARG A 132 5.12 26.75 3.29
N THR A 133 5.05 28.00 2.86
CA THR A 133 6.23 28.86 2.85
C THR A 133 6.62 29.12 4.31
N PRO A 134 7.90 28.95 4.70
CA PRO A 134 8.36 29.43 5.99
C PRO A 134 8.03 30.92 6.12
N ALA A 135 7.49 31.34 7.26
CA ALA A 135 7.25 32.74 7.57
C ALA A 135 8.58 33.48 7.78
#